data_AF-A0A3D3R9C3-F1
#
_entry.id   AF-A0A3D3R9C3-F1
#
_cell.length_a   1.000
_cell.length_b   1.000
_cell.length_c   1.000
_cell.angle_alpha   90.00
_cell.angle_beta   90.00
_cell.angle_gamma   90.00
#
_symmetry.space_group_name_H-M   'P 1'
#
loop_
_entity.id
_entity.type
_entity.pdbx_description
1 polymer ?
#
loop_
_entity_poly.entity_id
_entity_poly.type
_entity_poly.pdbx_seq_one_letter_code
_entity_poly.pdbx_strand_id
1 'polypeptide(L)'
;MCPTHNKPPGLPSIYNDSPLPDSYWDADDGHYALLLYPPIELENNGQQDDHIASFALSFTSAQEETQNFGEFDIGSFDFKLGGVPGWMNYRIDKRCTCGGTMSFICQTPDGFGFKKTPTAPEQPDSFSSTEYCLFLGNQVYILGCNRQCDPRALIAGCDN
;
A
#
# COMPACT_ATOMS: atom_id res chain seq x y z
N MET A 1 -18.82 -10.56 1.78
CA MET A 1 -18.41 -11.87 1.20
C MET A 1 -17.03 -11.66 0.60
N CYS A 2 -15.99 -12.34 1.10
CA CYS A 2 -14.62 -12.15 0.64
C CYS A 2 -14.56 -12.35 -0.89
N PRO A 3 -14.04 -11.39 -1.69
CA PRO A 3 -13.99 -11.54 -3.13
C PRO A 3 -13.21 -12.81 -3.48
N THR A 4 -13.74 -13.60 -4.43
CA THR A 4 -13.05 -14.76 -5.00
C THR A 4 -11.67 -14.34 -5.49
N HIS A 5 -10.63 -14.73 -4.75
CA HIS A 5 -9.19 -14.67 -5.07
C HIS A 5 -8.68 -13.40 -5.75
N ASN A 6 -7.90 -12.59 -5.03
CA ASN A 6 -7.01 -11.53 -5.56
C ASN A 6 -7.65 -10.49 -6.49
N LYS A 7 -8.99 -10.43 -6.57
CA LYS A 7 -9.68 -9.38 -7.33
C LYS A 7 -9.95 -8.20 -6.41
N PRO A 8 -9.24 -7.08 -6.55
CA PRO A 8 -9.63 -5.86 -5.87
C PRO A 8 -11.05 -5.50 -6.35
N PRO A 9 -11.98 -5.13 -5.45
CA PRO A 9 -13.34 -4.84 -5.85
C PRO A 9 -13.40 -3.69 -6.87
N GLY A 10 -14.05 -3.96 -8.00
CA GLY A 10 -14.65 -2.95 -8.87
C GLY A 10 -13.73 -1.95 -9.59
N LEU A 11 -12.40 -2.07 -9.52
CA LEU A 11 -11.51 -1.10 -10.17
C LEU A 11 -11.27 -1.42 -11.65
N PRO A 12 -11.63 -0.54 -12.60
CA PRO A 12 -11.17 -0.64 -13.98
C PRO A 12 -9.66 -0.41 -14.01
N SER A 13 -8.87 -1.49 -13.98
CA SER A 13 -7.40 -1.57 -13.92
C SER A 13 -6.71 -0.45 -13.14
N ILE A 14 -6.09 -0.79 -12.00
CA ILE A 14 -5.27 0.15 -11.22
C ILE A 14 -4.12 0.78 -12.02
N TYR A 15 -3.77 0.21 -13.17
CA TYR A 15 -2.63 0.61 -14.00
C TYR A 15 -2.97 1.52 -15.19
N ASN A 16 -4.23 1.96 -15.34
CA ASN A 16 -4.59 2.98 -16.34
C ASN A 16 -4.84 4.35 -15.71
N ASP A 17 -4.95 5.39 -16.53
CA ASP A 17 -5.11 6.79 -16.10
C ASP A 17 -6.56 7.20 -15.78
N SER A 18 -7.51 6.26 -15.84
CA SER A 18 -8.91 6.55 -15.56
C SER A 18 -9.12 6.93 -14.08
N PRO A 19 -10.03 7.89 -13.79
CA PRO A 19 -10.39 8.22 -12.42
C PRO A 19 -10.99 7.01 -11.72
N LEU A 20 -10.86 6.96 -10.40
CA LEU A 20 -11.59 6.00 -9.58
C LEU A 20 -13.11 6.21 -9.80
N PRO A 21 -13.92 5.14 -9.83
CA PRO A 21 -15.38 5.25 -9.95
C PRO A 21 -15.96 6.10 -8.81
N ASP A 22 -17.02 6.87 -9.05
CA ASP A 22 -17.63 7.72 -8.02
C ASP A 22 -18.05 6.93 -6.77
N SER A 23 -18.54 5.70 -6.96
CA SER A 23 -18.95 4.78 -5.89
C SER A 23 -17.81 3.98 -5.28
N TYR A 24 -16.54 4.32 -5.58
CA TYR A 24 -15.39 3.54 -5.11
C TYR A 24 -15.33 3.48 -3.58
N TRP A 25 -15.79 4.53 -2.89
CA TRP A 25 -15.83 4.61 -1.43
C TRP A 25 -17.03 3.92 -0.78
N ASP A 26 -18.02 3.52 -1.58
CA ASP A 26 -19.27 2.91 -1.09
C ASP A 26 -19.10 1.41 -0.81
N ALA A 27 -17.96 0.83 -1.18
CA ALA A 27 -17.78 -0.60 -1.16
C ALA A 27 -17.57 -1.14 0.27
N ASP A 28 -18.40 -2.11 0.67
CA ASP A 28 -18.46 -2.73 1.99
C ASP A 28 -18.08 -4.24 1.98
N ASP A 29 -17.99 -4.82 3.19
CA ASP A 29 -17.67 -6.21 3.57
C ASP A 29 -16.94 -7.09 2.53
N GLY A 30 -15.63 -6.89 2.47
CA GLY A 30 -14.68 -7.66 1.65
C GLY A 30 -13.50 -6.81 1.13
N HIS A 31 -13.62 -5.49 1.23
CA HIS A 31 -12.50 -4.57 1.11
C HIS A 31 -11.71 -4.53 2.42
N TYR A 32 -10.43 -4.88 2.37
CA TYR A 32 -9.50 -4.36 3.37
C TYR A 32 -9.46 -2.84 3.19
N ALA A 33 -10.07 -2.11 4.13
CA ALA A 33 -10.12 -0.67 4.09
C ALA A 33 -8.78 -0.10 4.57
N LEU A 34 -8.09 0.60 3.69
CA LEU A 34 -7.00 1.48 4.09
C LEU A 34 -7.62 2.81 4.50
N LEU A 35 -7.19 3.34 5.63
CA LEU A 35 -7.65 4.62 6.16
C LEU A 35 -6.44 5.49 6.48
N LEU A 36 -6.46 6.74 6.02
CA LEU A 36 -5.46 7.74 6.35
C LEU A 36 -6.17 8.93 6.97
N TYR A 37 -6.04 9.02 8.29
CA TYR A 37 -6.58 10.12 9.07
C TYR A 37 -5.61 11.32 9.06
N PRO A 38 -6.13 12.55 9.15
CA PRO A 38 -5.30 13.71 9.34
C PRO A 38 -4.52 13.61 10.68
N PRO A 39 -3.32 14.19 10.78
CA PRO A 39 -2.41 14.04 11.92
C PRO A 39 -2.92 14.66 13.24
N ILE A 40 -4.14 15.20 13.24
CA ILE A 40 -4.77 15.88 14.36
C ILE A 40 -5.62 14.90 15.19
N GLU A 41 -6.00 13.77 14.61
CA GLU A 41 -6.81 12.71 15.24
C GLU A 41 -6.05 11.39 15.22
N LEU A 42 -5.21 11.17 16.23
CA LEU A 42 -4.64 9.85 16.51
C LEU A 42 -5.71 9.00 17.20
N GLU A 43 -6.63 8.44 16.43
CA GLU A 43 -7.46 7.36 16.94
C GLU A 43 -6.63 6.08 17.01
N ASN A 44 -6.48 5.50 18.20
CA ASN A 44 -5.87 4.18 18.37
C ASN A 44 -6.89 3.08 18.00
N ASN A 45 -7.34 3.10 16.75
CA ASN A 45 -8.33 2.17 16.21
C ASN A 45 -7.69 1.02 15.42
N GLY A 46 -6.36 1.01 15.30
CA GLY A 46 -5.62 -0.14 14.77
C GLY A 46 -5.80 -1.34 15.68
N GLN A 47 -6.63 -2.29 15.28
CA GLN A 47 -6.73 -3.57 15.96
C GLN A 47 -5.35 -4.24 15.91
N GLN A 48 -4.83 -4.65 17.07
CA GLN A 48 -3.65 -5.50 17.10
C GLN A 48 -4.01 -6.82 16.45
N ASP A 49 -3.14 -7.28 15.55
CA ASP A 49 -3.25 -8.59 14.95
C ASP A 49 -2.58 -9.63 15.87
N ASP A 50 -3.26 -10.74 16.14
CA ASP A 50 -2.75 -11.78 17.05
C ASP A 50 -1.50 -12.49 16.49
N HIS A 51 -1.27 -12.39 15.17
CA HIS A 51 -0.18 -13.06 14.47
C HIS A 51 0.93 -12.12 14.01
N ILE A 52 0.65 -10.84 13.78
CA ILE A 52 1.65 -9.84 13.37
C ILE A 52 2.10 -8.98 14.54
N ALA A 53 3.41 -8.96 14.78
CA ALA A 53 3.98 -8.06 15.77
C ALA A 53 3.96 -6.61 15.26
N SER A 54 3.46 -5.70 16.09
CA SER A 54 3.53 -4.26 15.81
C SER A 54 4.99 -3.81 15.67
N PHE A 55 5.25 -2.95 14.68
CA PHE A 55 6.58 -2.36 14.49
C PHE A 55 6.55 -0.87 14.79
N ALA A 56 7.47 -0.41 15.64
CA ALA A 56 7.66 1.01 15.87
C ALA A 56 8.47 1.62 14.72
N LEU A 57 7.86 2.52 13.95
CA LEU A 57 8.55 3.22 12.87
C LEU A 57 9.35 4.39 13.44
N SER A 58 10.64 4.42 13.13
CA SER A 58 11.54 5.55 13.40
C SER A 58 11.93 6.18 12.08
N PHE A 59 11.71 7.48 11.95
CA PHE A 59 11.93 8.19 10.70
C PHE A 59 13.15 9.08 10.79
N THR A 60 13.98 9.05 9.76
CA THR A 60 15.05 10.00 9.54
C THR A 60 14.89 10.61 8.16
N SER A 61 15.22 11.90 8.02
CA SER A 61 15.29 12.51 6.69
C SER A 61 16.31 11.75 5.85
N ALA A 62 15.93 11.35 4.65
CA ALA A 62 16.78 10.67 3.69
C ALA A 62 16.74 11.41 2.36
N GLN A 63 17.80 11.25 1.58
CA GLN A 63 17.83 11.57 0.16
C GLN A 63 17.96 10.26 -0.60
N GLU A 64 17.26 10.14 -1.71
CA GLU A 64 17.36 8.98 -2.59
C GLU A 64 17.91 9.40 -3.94
N GLU A 65 18.65 8.50 -4.57
CA GLU A 65 19.00 8.62 -5.98
C GLU A 65 17.82 8.15 -6.83
N THR A 66 17.50 8.93 -7.86
CA THR A 66 16.41 8.62 -8.79
C THR A 66 16.95 8.38 -10.18
N GLN A 67 16.43 7.36 -10.86
CA GLN A 67 16.75 7.07 -12.25
C GLN A 67 15.60 7.53 -13.15
N ASN A 68 15.93 8.32 -14.19
CA ASN A 68 14.94 8.79 -15.15
C ASN A 68 14.81 7.80 -16.30
N PHE A 69 13.60 7.26 -16.51
CA PHE A 69 13.28 6.35 -17.61
C PHE A 69 12.41 7.01 -18.70
N GLY A 70 12.51 8.34 -18.83
CA GLY A 70 11.75 9.14 -19.80
C GLY A 70 10.32 9.42 -19.36
N GLU A 71 9.50 8.38 -19.18
CA GLU A 71 8.08 8.54 -18.83
C GLU A 71 7.85 8.82 -17.33
N PHE A 72 8.75 8.30 -16.49
CA PHE A 72 8.71 8.49 -15.04
C PHE A 72 10.10 8.28 -14.42
N ASP A 73 10.26 8.82 -13.21
CA ASP A 73 11.43 8.57 -12.37
C ASP A 73 11.19 7.33 -11.50
N ILE A 74 12.26 6.60 -11.22
CA ILE A 74 12.28 5.40 -10.37
C ILE A 74 13.22 5.68 -9.19
N GLY A 75 12.70 5.58 -7.97
CA GLY A 75 13.49 5.67 -6.74
C GLY A 75 13.97 4.29 -6.25
N SER A 76 14.44 4.21 -5.01
CA SER A 76 14.88 2.92 -4.44
C SER A 76 13.71 1.94 -4.24
N PHE A 77 14.02 0.64 -4.22
CA PHE A 77 13.04 -0.42 -3.97
C PHE A 77 12.80 -0.68 -2.47
N ASP A 78 13.50 0.01 -1.57
CA ASP A 78 13.43 -0.23 -0.12
C ASP A 78 12.05 0.07 0.48
N PHE A 79 11.80 -0.41 1.70
CA PHE A 79 10.69 0.10 2.49
C PHE A 79 10.87 1.60 2.73
N LYS A 80 9.88 2.41 2.35
CA LYS A 80 9.95 3.87 2.52
C LYS A 80 8.59 4.52 2.57
N LEU A 81 8.59 5.74 3.11
CA LEU A 81 7.45 6.64 3.13
C LEU A 81 7.82 7.92 2.40
N GLY A 82 7.00 8.32 1.44
CA GLY A 82 7.28 9.45 0.55
C GLY A 82 8.48 9.21 -0.38
N GLY A 83 8.76 10.21 -1.21
CA GLY A 83 9.75 10.11 -2.29
C GLY A 83 9.16 9.64 -3.61
N VAL A 84 10.04 9.22 -4.51
CA VAL A 84 9.75 8.64 -5.82
C VAL A 84 9.63 7.12 -5.66
N PRO A 85 8.51 6.48 -6.01
CA PRO A 85 8.36 5.04 -5.85
C PRO A 85 9.39 4.26 -6.67
N GLY A 86 9.79 3.10 -6.15
CA GLY A 86 10.61 2.15 -6.90
C GLY A 86 9.77 1.38 -7.90
N TRP A 87 9.18 2.05 -8.89
CA TRP A 87 8.35 1.42 -9.92
C TRP A 87 9.12 0.31 -10.64
N MET A 88 8.49 -0.86 -10.82
CA MET A 88 9.10 -1.98 -11.54
C MET A 88 8.69 -1.98 -13.01
N ASN A 89 7.40 -2.21 -13.31
CA ASN A 89 6.92 -2.36 -14.68
C ASN A 89 6.14 -1.13 -15.17
N TYR A 90 5.40 -0.45 -14.29
CA TYR A 90 4.56 0.70 -14.65
C TYR A 90 4.40 1.69 -13.50
N ARG A 91 4.12 2.95 -13.84
CA ARG A 91 3.67 3.97 -12.89
C ARG A 91 2.16 3.88 -12.70
N ILE A 92 1.70 3.93 -11.46
CA ILE A 92 0.28 4.11 -11.15
C ILE A 92 -0.03 5.62 -11.25
N ASP A 93 -0.71 6.03 -12.32
CA ASP A 93 -1.14 7.41 -12.53
C ASP A 93 -2.67 7.53 -12.38
N LYS A 94 -3.15 7.52 -11.13
CA LYS A 94 -4.58 7.51 -10.83
C LYS A 94 -5.08 8.86 -10.33
N ARG A 95 -6.35 9.15 -10.63
CA ARG A 95 -7.10 10.26 -10.05
C ARG A 95 -8.15 9.75 -9.08
N CYS A 96 -8.24 10.42 -7.94
CA CYS A 96 -9.32 10.25 -6.98
C CYS A 96 -10.66 10.65 -7.61
N THR A 97 -11.77 10.15 -7.06
CA THR A 97 -13.14 10.54 -7.46
C THR A 97 -13.36 12.06 -7.35
N CYS A 98 -12.70 12.72 -6.40
CA CYS A 98 -12.77 14.18 -6.24
C CYS A 98 -11.93 14.96 -7.29
N GLY A 99 -11.25 14.26 -8.20
CA GLY A 99 -10.34 14.81 -9.21
C GLY A 99 -8.92 15.12 -8.71
N GLY A 100 -8.60 14.85 -7.44
CA GLY A 100 -7.23 14.94 -6.90
C GLY A 100 -6.33 13.85 -7.47
N THR A 101 -5.02 14.08 -7.49
CA THR A 101 -4.05 13.04 -7.88
C THR A 101 -3.89 12.04 -6.74
N MET A 102 -3.82 10.75 -7.06
CA MET A 102 -3.40 9.71 -6.11
C MET A 102 -1.88 9.78 -5.99
N SER A 103 -1.39 10.34 -4.90
CA SER A 103 0.03 10.56 -4.62
C SER A 103 0.59 9.45 -3.75
N PHE A 104 1.85 9.10 -3.97
CA PHE A 104 2.54 8.09 -3.18
C PHE A 104 2.59 8.42 -1.69
N ILE A 105 2.34 7.41 -0.85
CA ILE A 105 2.46 7.49 0.61
C ILE A 105 3.59 6.60 1.10
N CYS A 106 3.54 5.31 0.78
CA CYS A 106 4.56 4.36 1.19
C CYS A 106 4.62 3.17 0.25
N GLN A 107 5.75 2.45 0.31
CA GLN A 107 5.90 1.16 -0.34
C GLN A 107 6.47 0.12 0.62
N THR A 108 6.15 -1.13 0.33
CA THR A 108 6.76 -2.31 0.93
C THR A 108 7.46 -3.08 -0.19
N PRO A 109 8.76 -3.40 -0.05
CA PRO A 109 9.51 -4.14 -1.06
C PRO A 109 8.95 -5.54 -1.26
N ASP A 110 9.26 -6.12 -2.42
CA ASP A 110 9.18 -7.57 -2.61
C ASP A 110 9.91 -8.31 -1.48
N GLY A 111 9.32 -9.40 -1.01
CA GLY A 111 9.89 -10.29 0.00
C GLY A 111 9.98 -9.68 1.39
N PHE A 112 9.31 -8.55 1.67
CA PHE A 112 9.37 -7.93 2.98
C PHE A 112 8.86 -8.86 4.09
N GLY A 113 9.69 -9.07 5.10
CA GLY A 113 9.38 -9.90 6.27
C GLY A 113 8.58 -9.14 7.32
N PHE A 114 7.31 -9.51 7.48
CA PHE A 114 6.49 -9.03 8.57
C PHE A 114 6.70 -9.90 9.79
N LYS A 115 7.32 -9.34 10.84
CA LYS A 115 7.61 -10.08 12.06
C LYS A 115 6.34 -10.66 12.67
N LYS A 116 6.34 -11.97 12.93
CA LYS A 116 5.22 -12.64 13.59
C LYS A 116 5.31 -12.54 15.11
N THR A 117 4.19 -12.67 15.81
CA THR A 117 4.20 -12.79 17.27
C THR A 117 4.83 -14.13 17.70
N PRO A 118 5.39 -14.24 18.92
CA PRO A 118 6.02 -15.48 19.37
C PRO A 118 5.10 -16.72 19.34
N THR A 119 3.79 -16.50 19.51
CA THR A 119 2.75 -17.53 19.53
C THR A 119 2.15 -17.82 18.16
N ALA A 120 2.42 -16.99 17.16
CA ALA A 120 1.87 -17.19 15.82
C ALA A 120 2.46 -18.45 15.17
N PRO A 121 1.67 -19.22 14.39
CA PRO A 121 2.17 -20.38 13.66
C PRO A 121 3.21 -19.97 12.61
N GLU A 122 4.01 -20.91 12.10
CA GLU A 122 4.83 -20.63 10.93
C GLU A 122 3.96 -20.53 9.67
N GLN A 123 4.33 -19.65 8.73
CA GLN A 123 3.71 -19.62 7.41
C GLN A 123 4.28 -20.79 6.59
N PRO A 124 3.42 -21.71 6.09
CA PRO A 124 3.89 -22.79 5.23
C PRO A 124 4.63 -22.26 4.01
N ASP A 125 5.71 -22.94 3.61
CA ASP A 125 6.52 -22.61 2.43
C ASP A 125 7.04 -21.16 2.37
N SER A 126 7.25 -20.54 3.54
CA SER A 126 7.81 -19.18 3.67
C SER A 126 9.34 -19.18 3.70
N PHE A 127 9.94 -18.02 3.46
CA PHE A 127 11.39 -17.80 3.51
C PHE A 127 11.95 -17.70 4.95
N SER A 128 11.07 -17.57 5.95
CA SER A 128 11.44 -17.34 7.35
C SER A 128 10.51 -18.11 8.30
N SER A 129 11.08 -18.61 9.40
CA SER A 129 10.33 -19.18 10.52
C SER A 129 9.86 -18.14 11.53
N THR A 130 10.24 -16.87 11.36
CA THR A 130 9.94 -15.77 12.30
C THR A 130 9.24 -14.57 11.67
N GLU A 131 9.05 -14.62 10.36
CA GLU A 131 8.46 -13.54 9.57
C GLU A 131 7.49 -14.13 8.55
N TYR A 132 6.45 -13.38 8.24
CA TYR A 132 5.50 -13.69 7.18
C TYR A 132 5.79 -12.88 5.93
N CYS A 133 5.64 -13.55 4.79
CA CYS A 133 5.57 -12.94 3.47
C CYS A 133 4.10 -12.60 3.16
N LEU A 134 3.58 -11.52 3.76
CA LEU A 134 2.15 -11.18 3.65
C LEU A 134 1.73 -10.84 2.21
N PHE A 135 2.64 -10.24 1.44
CA PHE A 135 2.37 -9.82 0.07
C PHE A 135 2.88 -10.80 -0.99
N LEU A 136 3.26 -12.03 -0.58
CA LEU A 136 3.54 -13.16 -1.48
C LEU A 136 4.47 -12.84 -2.65
N GLY A 137 5.52 -12.07 -2.39
CA GLY A 137 6.51 -11.72 -3.41
C GLY A 137 6.14 -10.52 -4.29
N ASN A 138 5.20 -9.68 -3.86
CA ASN A 138 4.84 -8.44 -4.56
C ASN A 138 5.49 -7.24 -3.88
N GLN A 139 5.96 -6.29 -4.70
CA GLN A 139 6.16 -4.92 -4.23
C GLN A 139 4.81 -4.21 -4.17
N VAL A 140 4.50 -3.63 -3.02
CA VAL A 140 3.21 -2.98 -2.77
C VAL A 140 3.42 -1.48 -2.60
N TYR A 141 2.58 -0.69 -3.27
CA TYR A 141 2.55 0.76 -3.20
C TYR A 141 1.20 1.21 -2.63
N ILE A 142 1.24 2.10 -1.65
CA ILE A 142 0.05 2.79 -1.14
C ILE A 142 0.06 4.21 -1.69
N LEU A 143 -1.03 4.56 -2.37
CA LEU A 143 -1.26 5.91 -2.89
C LEU A 143 -2.50 6.49 -2.24
N GLY A 144 -2.51 7.79 -1.97
CA GLY A 144 -3.65 8.50 -1.40
C GLY A 144 -3.94 9.81 -2.10
N CYS A 145 -5.19 10.25 -2.03
CA CYS A 145 -5.60 11.49 -2.65
C CYS A 145 -4.86 12.68 -2.04
N ASN A 146 -4.18 13.46 -2.87
CA ASN A 146 -3.46 14.67 -2.42
C ASN A 146 -4.35 15.79 -1.90
N ARG A 147 -5.67 15.71 -2.13
CA ARG A 147 -6.67 16.61 -1.55
C ARG A 147 -7.23 16.11 -0.22
N GLN A 148 -6.89 14.88 0.18
CA GLN A 148 -7.40 14.22 1.39
C GLN A 148 -8.92 14.36 1.55
N CYS A 149 -9.66 14.15 0.46
CA CYS A 149 -11.10 14.41 0.41
C CYS A 149 -11.94 13.43 1.26
N ASP A 150 -11.40 12.24 1.55
CA ASP A 150 -12.00 11.20 2.37
C ASP A 150 -10.86 10.36 3.00
N PRO A 151 -10.93 9.92 4.27
CA PRO A 151 -9.91 9.06 4.87
C PRO A 151 -9.71 7.73 4.13
N ARG A 152 -10.74 7.25 3.42
CA ARG A 152 -10.69 6.05 2.58
C ARG A 152 -10.07 6.31 1.22
N ALA A 153 -9.69 7.56 0.90
CA ALA A 153 -9.18 7.96 -0.41
C ALA A 153 -7.77 7.43 -0.69
N LEU A 154 -7.62 6.11 -0.67
CA LEU A 154 -6.41 5.33 -0.72
C LEU A 154 -6.59 4.17 -1.69
N ILE A 155 -5.49 3.78 -2.35
CA ILE A 155 -5.41 2.57 -3.16
C ILE A 155 -4.11 1.84 -2.85
N ALA A 156 -4.16 0.51 -2.92
CA ALA A 156 -2.98 -0.33 -2.98
C ALA A 156 -2.78 -0.81 -4.41
N GLY A 157 -1.56 -0.64 -4.93
CA GLY A 157 -1.10 -1.30 -6.13
C GLY A 157 -0.02 -2.31 -5.81
N CYS A 158 0.01 -3.43 -6.51
CA CYS A 158 1.07 -4.43 -6.42
C CYS A 158 1.74 -4.60 -7.78
N ASP A 159 3.04 -4.89 -7.77
CA ASP A 159 3.82 -5.21 -8.96
C ASP A 159 4.84 -6.31 -8.63
N ASN A 160 5.18 -7.17 -9.60
CA ASN A 160 6.20 -8.22 -9.47
C ASN A 160 6.92 -8.53 -10.79
#